data_AF-A0A7L1LA10-F1
#
_entry.id   AF-A0A7L1LA10-F1
#
_cell.length_a   1.000
_cell.length_b   1.000
_cell.length_c   1.000
_cell.angle_alpha   90.00
_cell.angle_beta   90.00
_cell.angle_gamma   90.00
#
_symmetry.space_group_name_H-M   'P 1'
#
loop_
_entity.id
_entity.type
_entity.pdbx_description
1 polymer ?
#
loop_
_entity_poly.entity_id
_entity_poly.type
_entity_poly.pdbx_seq_one_letter_code
_entity_poly.pdbx_strand_id
1 'polypeptide(L)'
;LLVAINASPLERGHVLLLPEPARGLPQALTAPLLRGGLEAALLSAHPGLRLGFNGLAGGASVNHLHLHAFYLGRPLLVESAPARPLLPPPRLALLTGVPAPAFLFYAAGPADLEAVARDVCRAAERLTDTGLAYNVFITRGDPPGGRGAGGERGLRVLLWARRPAFGAKASAAFSVALCELAGYLPLPAARLFREITEDEALRAIREHLLPEPQLLRLGEDLAR
;
A
#
# COMPACT_ATOMS: atom_id res chain seq x y z
N LEU A 1 -11.69 7.32 14.50
CA LEU A 1 -11.90 7.33 13.04
C LEU A 1 -13.39 7.12 12.77
N LEU A 2 -13.98 7.89 11.86
CA LEU A 2 -15.31 7.56 11.33
C LEU A 2 -15.14 6.41 10.32
N VAL A 3 -16.04 5.43 10.36
CA VAL A 3 -16.11 4.34 9.37
C VAL A 3 -17.30 4.60 8.46
N ALA A 4 -17.07 4.81 7.18
CA ALA A 4 -18.11 5.01 6.17
C ALA A 4 -18.14 3.84 5.19
N ILE A 5 -19.32 3.44 4.72
CA ILE A 5 -19.44 2.44 3.66
C ILE A 5 -18.99 3.08 2.35
N ASN A 6 -18.12 2.40 1.59
CA ASN A 6 -17.73 2.91 0.28
C ASN A 6 -18.90 2.72 -0.71
N ALA A 7 -19.34 3.82 -1.34
CA ALA A 7 -20.42 3.81 -2.33
C ALA A 7 -20.06 3.08 -3.64
N SER A 8 -18.76 2.88 -3.91
CA SER A 8 -18.25 2.08 -5.02
C SER A 8 -17.30 0.99 -4.48
N PRO A 9 -17.85 -0.06 -3.84
CA PRO A 9 -17.05 -1.07 -3.16
C PRO A 9 -16.21 -1.88 -4.16
N LEU A 10 -14.99 -2.25 -3.76
CA LEU A 10 -14.13 -3.18 -4.50
C LEU A 10 -14.54 -4.62 -4.18
N GLU A 11 -14.86 -4.84 -2.90
CA GLU A 11 -15.32 -6.10 -2.35
C GLU A 11 -16.46 -5.85 -1.37
N ARG A 12 -17.19 -6.92 -1.04
CA ARG A 12 -18.21 -6.87 0.02
C ARG A 12 -17.57 -6.39 1.33
N GLY A 13 -18.18 -5.37 1.94
CA GLY A 13 -17.69 -4.77 3.18
C GLY A 13 -16.55 -3.77 3.00
N HIS A 14 -16.32 -3.26 1.78
CA HIS A 14 -15.39 -2.14 1.55
C HIS A 14 -15.88 -0.88 2.28
N VAL A 15 -15.09 -0.42 3.23
CA VAL A 15 -15.31 0.80 4.01
C VAL A 15 -14.16 1.79 3.85
N LEU A 16 -14.42 3.04 4.23
CA LEU A 16 -13.46 4.13 4.31
C LEU A 16 -13.25 4.51 5.77
N LEU A 17 -12.01 4.69 6.19
CA LEU A 17 -11.65 5.23 7.50
C LEU A 17 -11.28 6.71 7.35
N LEU A 18 -12.06 7.59 7.97
CA LEU A 18 -11.88 9.04 7.86
C LEU A 18 -11.46 9.65 9.21
N PRO A 19 -10.34 10.37 9.29
CA PRO A 19 -10.01 11.18 10.44
C PRO A 19 -10.76 12.52 10.36
N GLU A 20 -11.47 12.87 11.44
CA GLU A 20 -12.07 14.20 11.62
C GLU A 20 -12.76 14.78 10.36
N PRO A 21 -13.77 14.09 9.79
CA PRO A 21 -14.27 14.39 8.44
C PRO A 21 -14.75 15.84 8.24
N ALA A 22 -15.25 16.47 9.31
CA ALA A 22 -15.69 17.86 9.32
C ALA A 22 -14.55 18.88 9.06
N ARG A 23 -13.28 18.49 9.21
CA ARG A 23 -12.12 19.37 9.00
C ARG A 23 -11.69 19.50 7.55
N GLY A 24 -12.24 18.70 6.63
CA GLY A 24 -11.90 18.80 5.21
C GLY A 24 -10.42 18.56 4.90
N LEU A 25 -9.75 17.67 5.65
CA LEU A 25 -8.31 17.44 5.50
C LEU A 25 -7.96 16.95 4.09
N PRO A 26 -6.85 17.40 3.49
CA PRO A 26 -6.42 16.95 2.18
C PRO A 26 -5.97 15.48 2.22
N GLN A 27 -6.04 14.78 1.08
CA GLN A 27 -5.56 13.42 0.87
C GLN A 27 -4.02 13.33 0.92
N ALA A 28 -3.46 13.68 2.07
CA ALA A 28 -2.07 13.56 2.46
C ALA A 28 -2.00 12.66 3.69
N LEU A 29 -1.13 11.65 3.66
CA LEU A 29 -1.05 10.65 4.72
C LEU A 29 -0.56 11.30 6.02
N THR A 30 -1.22 11.00 7.13
CA THR A 30 -0.81 11.49 8.46
C THR A 30 -0.55 10.32 9.41
N ALA A 31 0.41 10.48 10.32
CA ALA A 31 0.75 9.43 11.28
C ALA A 31 -0.45 9.01 12.15
N PRO A 32 -1.33 9.92 12.64
CA PRO A 32 -2.53 9.53 13.37
C PRO A 32 -3.51 8.67 12.54
N LEU A 33 -3.73 9.01 11.27
CA LEU A 33 -4.58 8.20 10.39
C LEU A 33 -3.99 6.81 10.15
N LEU A 34 -2.70 6.76 9.79
CA LEU A 34 -2.02 5.50 9.51
C LEU A 34 -2.01 4.60 10.75
N ARG A 35 -1.67 5.14 11.92
CA ARG A 35 -1.73 4.42 13.20
C ARG A 35 -3.12 3.84 13.46
N GLY A 36 -4.18 4.64 13.31
CA GLY A 36 -5.55 4.14 13.49
C GLY A 36 -5.93 3.05 12.48
N GLY A 37 -5.39 3.10 11.25
CA GLY A 37 -5.51 2.03 10.27
C GLY A 37 -4.79 0.74 10.70
N LEU A 38 -3.58 0.85 11.27
CA LEU A 38 -2.84 -0.30 11.81
C LEU A 38 -3.56 -0.92 13.02
N GLU A 39 -4.10 -0.09 13.92
CA GLU A 39 -4.91 -0.54 15.06
C GLU A 39 -6.16 -1.29 14.57
N ALA A 40 -6.87 -0.75 13.56
CA ALA A 40 -8.01 -1.43 12.94
C ALA A 40 -7.62 -2.79 12.33
N ALA A 41 -6.44 -2.89 11.71
CA ALA A 41 -5.92 -4.15 11.18
C ALA A 41 -5.67 -5.19 12.29
N LEU A 42 -5.22 -4.78 13.49
CA LEU A 42 -5.03 -5.70 14.62
C LEU A 42 -6.35 -6.06 15.32
N LEU A 43 -7.31 -5.13 15.39
CA LEU A 43 -8.61 -5.36 16.05
C LEU A 43 -9.52 -6.31 15.27
N SER A 44 -9.34 -6.44 13.95
CA SER A 44 -10.12 -7.39 13.16
C SER A 44 -9.78 -8.84 13.51
N ALA A 45 -10.77 -9.67 13.86
CA ALA A 45 -10.55 -11.10 14.04
C ALA A 45 -10.17 -11.82 12.73
N HIS A 46 -10.58 -11.28 11.59
CA HIS A 46 -10.32 -11.89 10.29
C HIS A 46 -8.95 -11.45 9.74
N PRO A 47 -8.04 -12.39 9.41
CA PRO A 47 -6.66 -12.08 9.01
C PRO A 47 -6.56 -11.42 7.63
N GLY A 48 -7.60 -11.56 6.81
CA GLY A 48 -7.70 -10.95 5.50
C GLY A 48 -8.21 -9.50 5.45
N LEU A 49 -8.25 -8.77 6.58
CA LEU A 49 -8.49 -7.33 6.50
C LEU A 49 -7.26 -6.65 5.89
N ARG A 50 -7.45 -5.91 4.81
CA ARG A 50 -6.44 -5.07 4.18
C ARG A 50 -6.89 -3.63 4.20
N LEU A 51 -5.92 -2.74 4.34
CA LEU A 51 -6.16 -1.31 4.23
C LEU A 51 -5.23 -0.73 3.19
N GLY A 52 -5.60 0.41 2.63
CA GLY A 52 -4.70 1.10 1.74
C GLY A 52 -5.01 2.57 1.59
N PHE A 53 -4.02 3.27 1.06
CA PHE A 53 -4.04 4.70 0.82
C PHE A 53 -3.56 4.94 -0.61
N ASN A 54 -4.36 5.66 -1.39
CA ASN A 54 -3.90 6.21 -2.65
C ASN A 54 -3.56 7.69 -2.40
N GLY A 55 -2.32 8.09 -2.64
CA GLY A 55 -1.92 9.50 -2.58
C GLY A 55 -2.42 10.27 -3.79
N LEU A 56 -2.35 11.61 -3.72
CA LEU A 56 -2.60 12.47 -4.88
C LEU A 56 -1.68 12.09 -6.04
N ALA A 57 -2.22 12.10 -7.27
CA ALA A 57 -1.57 11.56 -8.47
C ALA A 57 -1.15 10.07 -8.41
N GLY A 58 -1.43 9.39 -7.29
CA GLY A 58 -1.22 7.97 -7.00
C GLY A 58 -2.45 7.09 -7.28
N GLY A 59 -3.46 7.61 -7.97
CA GLY A 59 -4.73 6.90 -8.18
C GLY A 59 -5.80 7.21 -7.12
N ALA A 60 -5.63 8.27 -6.32
CA ALA A 60 -6.72 8.81 -5.51
C ALA A 60 -7.84 9.36 -6.39
N SER A 61 -9.08 8.93 -6.15
CA SER A 61 -10.27 9.43 -6.84
C SER A 61 -10.93 10.61 -6.13
N VAL A 62 -10.70 10.76 -4.82
CA VAL A 62 -11.21 11.86 -4.00
C VAL A 62 -10.06 12.52 -3.24
N ASN A 63 -10.22 13.81 -2.95
CA ASN A 63 -9.20 14.66 -2.33
C ASN A 63 -9.33 14.80 -0.81
N HIS A 64 -10.37 14.24 -0.21
CA HIS A 64 -10.62 14.26 1.23
C HIS A 64 -9.93 13.08 1.91
N LEU A 65 -9.25 13.33 3.03
CA LEU A 65 -8.39 12.36 3.70
C LEU A 65 -9.12 11.06 4.14
N HIS A 66 -8.72 9.91 3.59
CA HIS A 66 -9.24 8.61 3.99
C HIS A 66 -8.28 7.44 3.72
N LEU A 67 -8.49 6.34 4.45
CA LEU A 67 -7.99 5.00 4.09
C LEU A 67 -9.12 4.14 3.55
N HIS A 68 -8.80 3.29 2.58
CA HIS A 68 -9.64 2.16 2.21
C HIS A 68 -9.44 1.02 3.21
N ALA A 69 -10.49 0.26 3.51
CA ALA A 69 -10.39 -1.01 4.21
C ALA A 69 -11.37 -2.03 3.62
N PHE A 70 -10.90 -3.22 3.29
CA PHE A 70 -11.70 -4.28 2.68
C PHE A 70 -11.12 -5.66 3.00
N TYR A 71 -11.96 -6.68 2.87
CA TYR A 71 -11.57 -8.07 3.10
C TYR A 71 -11.25 -8.77 1.79
N LEU A 72 -10.11 -9.47 1.73
CA LEU A 72 -9.87 -10.47 0.68
C LEU A 72 -9.79 -11.87 1.30
N GLY A 73 -10.47 -12.83 0.67
CA GLY A 73 -10.46 -14.23 1.10
C GLY A 73 -9.23 -15.03 0.63
N ARG A 74 -8.37 -14.44 -0.21
CA ARG A 74 -7.16 -15.09 -0.73
C ARG A 74 -5.90 -14.38 -0.24
N PRO A 75 -4.83 -15.11 0.09
CA PRO A 75 -3.54 -14.51 0.42
C PRO A 75 -2.94 -13.83 -0.79
N LEU A 76 -2.25 -12.71 -0.58
CA LEU A 76 -1.45 -12.03 -1.60
C LEU A 76 0.04 -12.38 -1.46
N LEU A 77 0.78 -12.39 -2.57
CA LEU A 77 2.23 -12.68 -2.54
C LEU A 77 3.02 -11.72 -1.63
N VAL A 78 2.58 -10.45 -1.56
CA VAL A 78 3.19 -9.43 -0.70
C VAL A 78 3.12 -9.76 0.80
N GLU A 79 2.26 -10.70 1.22
CA GLU A 79 2.12 -11.10 2.61
C GLU A 79 3.24 -12.02 3.10
N SER A 80 3.88 -12.77 2.19
CA SER A 80 4.92 -13.76 2.55
C SER A 80 6.24 -13.56 1.81
N ALA A 81 6.28 -12.78 0.72
CA ALA A 81 7.49 -12.56 -0.05
C ALA A 81 8.64 -11.99 0.82
N PRO A 82 9.88 -12.46 0.62
CA PRO A 82 11.03 -12.01 1.40
C PRO A 82 11.42 -10.58 1.04
N ALA A 83 11.91 -9.82 2.01
CA ALA A 83 12.37 -8.45 1.79
C ALA A 83 13.79 -8.26 2.32
N ARG A 84 14.63 -7.57 1.53
CA ARG A 84 16.02 -7.28 1.87
C ARG A 84 16.12 -6.00 2.71
N PRO A 85 16.66 -6.02 3.94
CA PRO A 85 16.88 -4.81 4.72
C PRO A 85 17.75 -3.79 3.96
N LEU A 86 17.41 -2.49 4.04
CA LEU A 86 18.18 -1.46 3.33
C LEU A 86 19.33 -0.89 4.19
N LEU A 87 19.11 -0.48 5.44
CA LEU A 87 20.18 -0.12 6.41
C LEU A 87 19.68 -0.28 7.88
N PRO A 88 20.57 -0.42 8.89
CA PRO A 88 20.19 -0.42 10.31
C PRO A 88 20.11 0.99 10.93
N PRO A 89 19.25 1.24 11.94
CA PRO A 89 18.29 0.30 12.54
C PRO A 89 16.98 0.15 11.73
N PRO A 90 16.35 -1.04 11.77
CA PRO A 90 15.89 -1.74 10.57
C PRO A 90 14.37 -1.70 10.43
N ARG A 91 13.79 -0.53 10.21
CA ARG A 91 12.34 -0.45 9.91
C ARG A 91 12.04 -0.46 8.42
N LEU A 92 13.05 -0.34 7.56
CA LEU A 92 12.88 -0.29 6.11
C LEU A 92 13.60 -1.45 5.41
N ALA A 93 12.82 -2.23 4.67
CA ALA A 93 13.30 -3.27 3.77
C ALA A 93 12.77 -3.04 2.34
N LEU A 94 13.42 -3.64 1.36
CA LEU A 94 12.97 -3.66 -0.03
C LEU A 94 12.39 -5.03 -0.35
N LEU A 95 11.09 -5.06 -0.66
CA LEU A 95 10.37 -6.22 -1.15
C LEU A 95 10.55 -6.34 -2.66
N THR A 96 11.03 -7.49 -3.13
CA THR A 96 11.22 -7.82 -4.54
C THR A 96 10.55 -9.15 -4.86
N GLY A 97 10.31 -9.47 -6.14
CA GLY A 97 9.68 -10.75 -6.52
C GLY A 97 8.16 -10.79 -6.30
N VAL A 98 7.54 -9.62 -6.27
CA VAL A 98 6.08 -9.39 -6.24
C VAL A 98 5.71 -8.53 -7.45
N PRO A 99 4.42 -8.36 -7.80
CA PRO A 99 4.01 -7.62 -9.00
C PRO A 99 4.61 -6.20 -9.11
N ALA A 100 4.81 -5.52 -7.97
CA ALA A 100 5.51 -4.25 -7.88
C ALA A 100 6.48 -4.22 -6.68
N PRO A 101 7.79 -3.96 -6.88
CA PRO A 101 8.72 -3.80 -5.75
C PRO A 101 8.29 -2.66 -4.84
N ALA A 102 8.43 -2.86 -3.52
CA ALA A 102 7.91 -1.96 -2.50
C ALA A 102 8.89 -1.73 -1.36
N PHE A 103 8.83 -0.56 -0.76
CA PHE A 103 9.41 -0.30 0.55
C PHE A 103 8.52 -0.92 1.63
N LEU A 104 9.07 -1.83 2.41
CA LEU A 104 8.37 -2.56 3.45
C LEU A 104 8.79 -2.03 4.83
N PHE A 105 7.79 -1.57 5.57
CA PHE A 105 7.87 -1.37 7.01
C PHE A 105 7.12 -2.48 7.73
N TYR A 106 7.61 -2.87 8.91
CA TYR A 106 7.06 -3.99 9.68
C TYR A 106 6.78 -3.59 11.13
N ALA A 107 5.58 -3.92 11.59
CA ALA A 107 5.21 -3.86 13.00
C ALA A 107 5.00 -5.29 13.51
N ALA A 108 5.80 -5.73 14.48
CA ALA A 108 5.66 -7.05 15.08
C ALA A 108 4.43 -7.12 15.98
N GLY A 109 4.05 -5.99 16.60
CA GLY A 109 2.86 -5.91 17.43
C GLY A 109 2.46 -4.46 17.79
N PRO A 110 1.54 -4.28 18.75
CA PRO A 110 1.01 -2.97 19.13
C PRO A 110 2.07 -1.93 19.52
N ALA A 111 3.17 -2.37 20.13
CA ALA A 111 4.26 -1.48 20.56
C ALA A 111 4.99 -0.79 19.38
N ASP A 112 4.92 -1.35 18.17
CA ASP A 112 5.59 -0.81 16.99
C ASP A 112 4.76 0.20 16.20
N LEU A 113 3.44 0.26 16.41
CA LEU A 113 2.52 0.96 15.51
C LEU A 113 2.82 2.46 15.38
N GLU A 114 3.12 3.12 16.50
CA GLU A 114 3.45 4.54 16.54
C GLU A 114 4.74 4.84 15.75
N ALA A 115 5.78 4.01 15.92
CA ALA A 115 7.04 4.19 15.22
C ALA A 115 6.88 3.95 13.71
N VAL A 116 6.24 2.84 13.34
CA VAL A 116 5.98 2.50 11.93
C VAL A 116 5.13 3.57 11.25
N ALA A 117 4.08 4.07 11.91
CA ALA A 117 3.25 5.12 11.33
C ALA A 117 4.03 6.41 11.05
N ARG A 118 4.90 6.82 11.98
CA ARG A 118 5.76 7.99 11.80
C ARG A 118 6.77 7.80 10.67
N ASP A 119 7.44 6.66 10.62
CA ASP A 119 8.48 6.38 9.62
C ASP A 119 7.90 6.30 8.20
N VAL A 120 6.74 5.66 8.03
CA VAL A 120 6.03 5.61 6.75
C VAL A 120 5.59 7.00 6.31
N CYS A 121 5.08 7.83 7.22
CA CYS A 121 4.68 9.19 6.88
C CYS A 121 5.88 10.06 6.50
N ARG A 122 6.99 9.99 7.25
CA ARG A 122 8.24 10.67 6.88
C ARG A 122 8.72 10.24 5.50
N ALA A 123 8.66 8.94 5.18
CA ALA A 123 9.00 8.45 3.85
C ALA A 123 8.05 9.00 2.78
N ALA A 124 6.73 9.00 3.01
CA ALA A 124 5.75 9.55 2.09
C ALA A 124 5.91 11.06 1.85
N GLU A 125 6.24 11.83 2.88
CA GLU A 125 6.58 13.26 2.79
C GLU A 125 7.80 13.46 1.88
N ARG A 126 8.88 12.68 2.08
CA ARG A 126 10.06 12.72 1.20
C ARG A 126 9.76 12.37 -0.25
N LEU A 127 8.86 11.42 -0.51
CA LEU A 127 8.40 11.13 -1.87
C LEU A 127 7.70 12.35 -2.48
N THR A 128 6.86 13.01 -1.70
CA THR A 128 6.13 14.20 -2.15
C THR A 128 7.08 15.38 -2.41
N ASP A 129 8.08 15.59 -1.57
CA ASP A 129 9.12 16.63 -1.73
C ASP A 129 9.93 16.46 -3.04
N THR A 130 10.05 15.23 -3.54
CA THR A 130 10.74 14.90 -4.81
C THR A 130 9.81 14.89 -6.02
N GLY A 131 8.54 15.27 -5.84
CA GLY A 131 7.52 15.29 -6.90
C GLY A 131 6.99 13.91 -7.28
N LEU A 132 7.29 12.88 -6.49
CA LEU A 132 6.77 11.52 -6.69
C LEU A 132 5.40 11.35 -6.03
N ALA A 133 4.56 10.53 -6.66
CA ALA A 133 3.34 10.05 -6.05
C ALA A 133 3.61 8.75 -5.27
N TYR A 134 2.66 8.36 -4.43
CA TYR A 134 2.80 7.13 -3.65
C TYR A 134 1.46 6.43 -3.37
N ASN A 135 1.58 5.13 -3.08
CA ASN A 135 0.50 4.30 -2.55
C ASN A 135 0.99 3.59 -1.28
N VAL A 136 0.07 3.36 -0.35
CA VAL A 136 0.31 2.54 0.84
C VAL A 136 -0.65 1.37 0.88
N PHE A 137 -0.18 0.20 1.28
CA PHE A 137 -1.00 -0.97 1.55
C PHE A 137 -0.61 -1.63 2.87
N ILE A 138 -1.60 -2.01 3.65
CA ILE A 138 -1.45 -2.59 4.98
C ILE A 138 -2.09 -3.96 4.95
N THR A 139 -1.32 -4.96 5.37
CA THR A 139 -1.80 -6.33 5.49
C THR A 139 -1.11 -7.05 6.64
N ARG A 140 -1.77 -8.05 7.23
CA ARG A 140 -1.07 -9.04 8.06
C ARG A 140 -0.15 -9.86 7.18
N GLY A 141 1.03 -10.19 7.69
CA GLY A 141 2.01 -10.95 6.91
C GLY A 141 3.22 -11.39 7.71
N ASP A 142 4.07 -12.14 7.05
CA ASP A 142 5.32 -12.66 7.61
C ASP A 142 6.35 -11.52 7.78
N PRO A 143 7.28 -11.64 8.74
CA PRO A 143 8.37 -10.67 8.89
C PRO A 143 9.28 -10.61 7.64
N PRO A 144 10.02 -9.51 7.43
CA PRO A 144 10.87 -9.33 6.24
C PRO A 144 11.84 -10.48 5.95
N GLY A 145 12.46 -11.03 7.02
CA GLY A 145 13.40 -12.15 6.94
C GLY A 145 12.75 -13.53 6.74
N GLY A 146 11.43 -13.60 6.55
CA GLY A 146 10.69 -14.83 6.47
C GLY A 146 10.29 -15.37 7.85
N ARG A 147 9.27 -16.23 7.84
CA ARG A 147 8.70 -16.81 9.06
C ARG A 147 9.50 -18.05 9.45
N GLY A 148 10.14 -18.02 10.62
CA GLY A 148 10.64 -19.24 11.28
C GLY A 148 9.48 -20.13 11.77
N ALA A 149 9.75 -21.38 12.10
CA ALA A 149 8.73 -22.29 12.64
C ALA A 149 8.07 -21.68 13.90
N GLY A 150 6.76 -21.42 13.83
CA GLY A 150 5.99 -20.85 14.94
C GLY A 150 6.02 -19.32 15.07
N GLY A 151 6.70 -18.57 14.18
CA GLY A 151 6.73 -17.11 14.26
C GLY A 151 5.35 -16.48 14.15
N GLU A 152 5.08 -15.42 14.90
CA GLU A 152 3.81 -14.69 14.81
C GLU A 152 3.81 -13.75 13.60
N ARG A 153 2.63 -13.56 12.98
CA ARG A 153 2.45 -12.59 11.89
C ARG A 153 2.24 -11.21 12.49
N GLY A 154 2.97 -10.24 11.96
CA GLY A 154 2.79 -8.83 12.24
C GLY A 154 2.02 -8.12 11.13
N LEU A 155 2.15 -6.80 11.09
CA LEU A 155 1.66 -5.96 10.00
C LEU A 155 2.80 -5.57 9.06
N ARG A 156 2.55 -5.77 7.77
CA ARG A 156 3.37 -5.25 6.66
C ARG A 156 2.73 -3.97 6.17
N VAL A 157 3.50 -2.90 6.12
CA VAL A 157 3.11 -1.62 5.51
C VAL A 157 4.00 -1.41 4.28
N LEU A 158 3.39 -1.54 3.11
CA LEU A 158 4.05 -1.43 1.82
C LEU A 158 3.87 0.00 1.32
N LEU A 159 4.96 0.65 0.95
CA LEU A 159 5.00 1.97 0.34
C LEU A 159 5.58 1.83 -1.08
N TRP A 160 4.79 2.17 -2.09
CA TRP A 160 5.27 2.25 -3.47
C TRP A 160 5.53 3.70 -3.84
N ALA A 161 6.77 4.01 -4.20
CA ALA A 161 7.09 5.24 -4.93
C ALA A 161 6.77 5.04 -6.40
N ARG A 162 6.06 6.00 -7.01
CA ARG A 162 5.63 5.91 -8.39
C ARG A 162 5.65 7.27 -9.09
N ARG A 163 5.73 7.24 -10.41
CA ARG A 163 5.54 8.45 -11.21
C ARG A 163 4.13 8.99 -11.00
N PRO A 164 3.95 10.31 -10.87
CA PRO A 164 2.62 10.89 -10.78
C PRO A 164 1.83 10.61 -12.06
N ALA A 165 0.54 10.31 -11.91
CA ALA A 165 -0.37 10.09 -13.00
C ALA A 165 -1.55 11.07 -12.86
N PHE A 166 -1.79 11.85 -13.90
CA PHE A 166 -2.86 12.85 -13.96
C PHE A 166 -3.81 12.53 -15.12
N GLY A 167 -5.10 12.81 -14.93
CA GLY A 167 -6.14 12.60 -15.93
C GLY A 167 -6.52 11.14 -16.17
N ALA A 168 -7.50 10.92 -17.04
CA ALA A 168 -7.90 9.58 -17.49
C ALA A 168 -6.87 9.09 -18.52
N LYS A 169 -6.04 8.12 -18.15
CA LYS A 169 -5.16 7.46 -19.13
C LYS A 169 -6.02 6.61 -20.06
N ALA A 170 -6.21 7.08 -21.29
CA ALA A 170 -6.96 6.38 -22.34
C ALA A 170 -6.31 5.05 -22.80
N SER A 171 -5.05 4.78 -22.43
CA SER A 171 -4.25 3.67 -22.95
C SER A 171 -4.06 2.48 -21.99
N ALA A 172 -4.46 2.59 -20.72
CA ALA A 172 -4.28 1.50 -19.76
C ALA A 172 -5.56 0.64 -19.70
N ALA A 173 -5.40 -0.69 -19.79
CA ALA A 173 -6.53 -1.62 -19.75
C ALA A 173 -7.31 -1.58 -18.42
N PHE A 174 -6.63 -1.18 -17.33
CA PHE A 174 -7.20 -0.96 -16.01
C PHE A 174 -6.40 0.12 -15.27
N SER A 175 -6.96 0.67 -14.20
CA SER A 175 -6.28 1.70 -13.40
C SER A 175 -5.33 1.05 -12.39
N VAL A 176 -4.08 1.53 -12.31
CA VAL A 176 -3.08 1.03 -11.35
C VAL A 176 -2.98 1.96 -10.14
N ALA A 177 -3.46 1.46 -9.00
CA ALA A 177 -3.43 2.06 -7.67
C ALA A 177 -2.95 1.02 -6.62
N LEU A 178 -3.34 1.15 -5.36
CA LEU A 178 -2.87 0.26 -4.27
C LEU A 178 -3.16 -1.23 -4.51
N CYS A 179 -4.29 -1.58 -5.14
CA CYS A 179 -4.71 -2.97 -5.30
C CYS A 179 -3.81 -3.71 -6.28
N GLU A 180 -3.62 -3.10 -7.44
CA GLU A 180 -2.87 -3.69 -8.55
C GLU A 180 -1.40 -3.84 -8.17
N LEU A 181 -0.85 -2.83 -7.47
CA LEU A 181 0.50 -2.86 -6.91
C LEU A 181 0.69 -4.01 -5.90
N ALA A 182 -0.35 -4.36 -5.13
CA ALA A 182 -0.34 -5.48 -4.19
C ALA A 182 -0.60 -6.85 -4.87
N GLY A 183 -0.93 -6.88 -6.16
CA GLY A 183 -1.25 -8.10 -6.90
C GLY A 183 -2.72 -8.50 -6.88
N TYR A 184 -3.62 -7.61 -6.48
CA TYR A 184 -5.07 -7.79 -6.60
C TYR A 184 -5.58 -6.93 -7.76
N LEU A 185 -6.18 -7.54 -8.77
CA LEU A 185 -6.56 -6.87 -10.03
C LEU A 185 -8.08 -6.75 -10.19
N PRO A 186 -8.71 -5.68 -9.67
CA PRO A 186 -10.04 -5.24 -10.07
C PRO A 186 -10.09 -4.89 -11.57
N LEU A 187 -10.63 -5.79 -12.39
CA LEU A 187 -10.74 -5.58 -13.84
C LEU A 187 -12.13 -5.04 -14.21
N PRO A 188 -12.21 -3.91 -14.94
CA PRO A 188 -13.49 -3.23 -15.20
C PRO A 188 -14.37 -3.92 -16.25
N ALA A 189 -13.86 -4.92 -16.98
CA ALA A 189 -14.56 -5.57 -18.07
C ALA A 189 -14.36 -7.09 -18.07
N ALA A 190 -15.45 -7.84 -18.32
CA ALA A 190 -15.43 -9.30 -18.37
C ALA A 190 -14.51 -9.85 -19.47
N ARG A 191 -14.41 -9.14 -20.60
CA ARG A 191 -13.49 -9.51 -21.69
C ARG A 191 -12.04 -9.43 -21.22
N LEU A 192 -11.66 -8.30 -20.63
CA LEU A 192 -10.32 -8.11 -20.08
C LEU A 192 -9.99 -9.17 -19.02
N PHE A 193 -10.93 -9.48 -18.13
CA PHE A 193 -10.77 -10.55 -17.14
C PHE A 193 -10.47 -11.92 -17.74
N ARG A 194 -11.04 -12.25 -18.90
CA ARG A 194 -10.83 -13.54 -19.57
C ARG A 194 -9.55 -13.59 -20.40
N GLU A 195 -9.13 -12.45 -20.94
CA GLU A 195 -8.10 -12.39 -21.99
C GLU A 195 -6.75 -11.89 -21.47
N ILE A 196 -6.72 -11.08 -20.41
CA ILE A 196 -5.46 -10.50 -19.93
C ILE A 196 -4.48 -11.57 -19.47
N THR A 197 -3.25 -11.46 -19.94
CA THR A 197 -2.13 -12.30 -19.52
C THR A 197 -1.40 -11.68 -18.32
N GLU A 198 -0.66 -12.52 -17.57
CA GLU A 198 0.18 -12.03 -16.48
C GLU A 198 1.20 -10.99 -16.97
N ASP A 199 1.83 -11.23 -18.12
CA ASP A 199 2.81 -10.31 -18.72
C ASP A 199 2.20 -8.93 -19.04
N GLU A 200 0.96 -8.89 -19.53
CA GLU A 200 0.24 -7.63 -19.78
C GLU A 200 -0.09 -6.90 -18.49
N ALA A 201 -0.56 -7.61 -17.46
CA ALA A 201 -0.84 -7.03 -16.16
C ALA A 201 0.43 -6.47 -15.50
N LEU A 202 1.52 -7.23 -15.51
CA LEU A 202 2.82 -6.80 -14.97
C LEU A 202 3.39 -5.62 -15.75
N ARG A 203 3.23 -5.59 -17.08
CA ARG A 203 3.64 -4.45 -17.91
C ARG A 203 2.87 -3.18 -17.51
N ALA A 204 1.54 -3.26 -17.41
CA ALA A 204 0.70 -2.14 -17.00
C ALA A 204 1.08 -1.61 -15.61
N ILE A 205 1.37 -2.51 -14.65
CA ILE A 205 1.83 -2.13 -13.31
C ILE A 205 3.18 -1.39 -13.37
N ARG A 206 4.16 -1.94 -14.10
CA ARG A 206 5.53 -1.41 -14.17
C ARG A 206 5.62 -0.03 -14.80
N GLU A 207 4.70 0.35 -15.70
CA GLU A 207 4.68 1.70 -16.31
C GLU A 207 4.62 2.83 -15.28
N HIS A 208 4.00 2.58 -14.13
CA HIS A 208 3.86 3.55 -13.06
C HIS A 208 5.08 3.61 -12.13
N LEU A 209 5.90 2.56 -12.11
CA LEU A 209 6.99 2.42 -11.15
C LEU A 209 8.26 3.15 -11.59
N LEU A 210 9.13 3.38 -10.61
CA LEU A 210 10.48 3.85 -10.88
C LEU A 210 11.33 2.73 -11.48
N PRO A 211 12.25 3.03 -12.42
CA PRO A 211 13.29 2.11 -12.82
C PRO A 211 14.11 1.65 -11.61
N GLU A 212 14.54 0.39 -11.60
CA GLU A 212 15.23 -0.23 -10.47
C GLU A 212 16.42 0.60 -9.93
N PRO A 213 17.33 1.16 -10.76
CA PRO A 213 18.43 1.97 -10.24
C PRO A 213 17.97 3.23 -9.50
N GLN A 214 16.83 3.82 -9.90
CA GLN A 214 16.25 4.97 -9.20
C GLN A 214 15.58 4.55 -7.89
N LEU A 215 14.88 3.42 -7.90
CA LEU A 215 14.25 2.86 -6.71
C LEU A 215 15.28 2.51 -5.62
N LEU A 216 16.42 1.93 -6.01
CA LEU A 216 17.49 1.58 -5.08
C LEU A 216 18.11 2.82 -4.41
N ARG A 217 18.43 3.86 -5.21
CA ARG A 217 18.93 5.15 -4.67
C ARG A 217 17.93 5.80 -3.73
N LEU A 218 16.66 5.81 -4.12
CA LEU A 218 15.59 6.32 -3.27
C LEU A 218 15.49 5.53 -1.95
N GLY A 219 15.67 4.22 -2.00
CA GLY A 219 15.71 3.39 -0.79
C GLY A 219 16.84 3.75 0.16
N GLU A 220 18.03 4.06 -0.37
CA GLU A 220 19.16 4.56 0.43
C GLU A 220 18.87 5.94 1.02
N ASP A 221 18.20 6.83 0.28
CA ASP A 221 17.80 8.16 0.75
C ASP A 221 16.76 8.07 1.88
N LEU A 222 15.75 7.21 1.71
CA LEU A 222 14.69 7.00 2.72
C LEU A 222 15.20 6.31 4.00
N ALA A 223 16.32 5.60 3.92
CA ALA A 223 16.95 4.96 5.06
C ALA A 223 17.82 5.91 5.90
N ARG A 224 18.02 7.17 5.48
CA ARG A 224 18.75 8.22 6.19
C ARG A 224 17.82 9.13 7.01
#